data_AF-A0A1G1FDX6-F1
#
_entry.id   AF-A0A1G1FDX6-F1
#
_cell.length_a   1.000
_cell.length_b   1.000
_cell.length_c   1.000
_cell.angle_alpha   90.00
_cell.angle_beta   90.00
_cell.angle_gamma   90.00
#
_symmetry.space_group_name_H-M   'P 1'
#
loop_
_entity.id
_entity.type
_entity.pdbx_description
1 polymer ?
#
loop_
_entity_poly.entity_id
_entity_poly.type
_entity_poly.pdbx_seq_one_letter_code
_entity_poly.pdbx_strand_id
1 'polypeptide(L)'
;MFPFDRRVYFINKDFQSRFILRFVLTTSFWALAAVALFTVIAGRRLQDVLYSPHISIQSSVELLMPSALQAHLLSFVLFGAVLFLALRALWKRLSLPLYSLKKDIARIAAGDLVSGVSLREGEEFQDLAFELDGMRNGLRSRFSLLKERRTALSEAVRELERAVWKGTPSLAQAAAVKKAAEQLRGGLDGFSN
;
A
#
# COMPACT_ATOMS: atom_id res chain seq x y z
N MET A 1 -1.15 -14.45 27.86
CA MET A 1 -1.37 -15.38 26.72
C MET A 1 -1.80 -14.52 25.55
N PHE A 2 -0.86 -14.09 24.71
CA PHE A 2 -1.15 -13.21 23.58
C PHE A 2 -1.71 -14.08 22.43
N PRO A 3 -2.93 -13.81 21.93
CA PRO A 3 -3.43 -14.54 20.78
C PRO A 3 -2.59 -14.15 19.57
N PHE A 4 -2.14 -15.16 18.82
CA PHE A 4 -1.45 -14.98 17.55
C PHE A 4 -2.41 -14.32 16.57
N ASP A 5 -2.27 -13.01 16.40
CA ASP A 5 -3.04 -12.25 15.44
C ASP A 5 -2.67 -12.71 14.03
N ARG A 6 -3.67 -13.17 13.28
CA ARG A 6 -3.45 -13.65 11.91
C ARG A 6 -2.97 -12.45 11.10
N ARG A 7 -1.69 -12.44 10.72
CA ARG A 7 -1.17 -11.47 9.74
C ARG A 7 -1.81 -11.74 8.39
N VAL A 8 -2.98 -11.17 8.20
CA VAL A 8 -3.64 -11.02 6.92
C VAL A 8 -2.86 -9.95 6.16
N TYR A 9 -1.73 -10.33 5.57
CA TYR A 9 -1.05 -9.58 4.51
C TYR A 9 -1.87 -9.66 3.20
N PHE A 10 -3.20 -9.56 3.29
CA PHE A 10 -4.06 -9.49 2.11
C PHE A 10 -4.16 -8.04 1.68
N ILE A 11 -3.20 -7.64 0.85
CA ILE A 11 -3.38 -6.57 -0.12
C ILE A 11 -4.69 -6.90 -0.85
N ASN A 12 -5.75 -6.13 -0.58
CA ASN A 12 -7.10 -6.17 -1.16
C ASN A 12 -7.39 -7.36 -2.11
N LYS A 13 -8.17 -8.36 -1.64
CA LYS A 13 -8.46 -9.61 -2.40
C LYS A 13 -9.01 -9.36 -3.81
N ASP A 14 -9.76 -8.29 -3.99
CA ASP A 14 -10.33 -7.91 -5.28
C ASP A 14 -9.28 -7.38 -6.26
N PHE A 15 -8.23 -6.74 -5.75
CA PHE A 15 -7.09 -6.32 -6.57
C PHE A 15 -6.24 -7.52 -6.97
N GLN A 16 -5.86 -8.35 -6.01
CA GLN A 16 -5.03 -9.53 -6.25
C GLN A 16 -5.71 -10.51 -7.21
N SER A 17 -7.00 -10.81 -7.00
CA SER A 17 -7.74 -11.74 -7.87
C SER A 17 -7.89 -11.21 -9.30
N ARG A 18 -8.28 -9.93 -9.48
CA ARG A 18 -8.37 -9.31 -10.81
C ARG A 18 -7.01 -9.25 -11.51
N PHE A 19 -5.93 -8.97 -10.77
CA PHE A 19 -4.57 -8.95 -11.33
C PHE A 19 -4.12 -10.35 -11.75
N ILE A 20 -4.24 -11.34 -10.87
CA ILE A 20 -3.86 -12.73 -11.13
C ILE A 20 -4.67 -13.28 -12.31
N LEU A 21 -6.00 -13.06 -12.33
CA LEU A 21 -6.85 -13.55 -13.41
C LEU A 21 -6.45 -12.95 -14.77
N ARG A 22 -6.24 -11.63 -14.84
CA ARG A 22 -5.77 -10.97 -16.07
C ARG A 22 -4.40 -11.50 -16.48
N PHE A 23 -3.48 -11.66 -15.54
CA PHE A 23 -2.14 -12.19 -15.80
C PHE A 23 -2.17 -13.61 -16.35
N VAL A 24 -2.97 -14.50 -15.76
CA VAL A 24 -3.16 -15.88 -16.22
C VAL A 24 -3.76 -15.89 -17.62
N LEU A 25 -4.83 -15.13 -17.87
CA LEU A 25 -5.46 -15.06 -19.19
C LEU A 25 -4.49 -14.54 -20.26
N THR A 26 -3.74 -13.47 -19.97
CA THR A 26 -2.75 -12.92 -20.91
C THR A 26 -1.62 -13.91 -21.17
N THR A 27 -1.11 -14.60 -20.14
CA THR A 27 -0.03 -15.58 -20.29
C THR A 27 -0.50 -16.83 -21.03
N SER A 28 -1.71 -17.31 -20.77
CA SER A 28 -2.32 -18.43 -21.48
C SER A 28 -2.55 -18.10 -22.95
N PHE A 29 -3.09 -16.91 -23.25
CA PHE A 29 -3.25 -16.44 -24.63
C PHE A 29 -1.90 -16.33 -25.35
N TRP A 30 -0.89 -15.81 -24.65
CA TRP A 30 0.47 -15.72 -25.17
C TRP A 30 1.07 -17.10 -25.50
N ALA A 31 0.91 -18.07 -24.61
CA ALA A 31 1.38 -19.43 -24.83
C ALA A 31 0.74 -20.05 -26.08
N LEU A 32 -0.58 -19.89 -26.26
CA LEU A 32 -1.27 -20.35 -27.46
C LEU A 32 -0.75 -19.66 -28.73
N ALA A 33 -0.53 -18.34 -28.69
CA ALA A 33 0.02 -17.59 -29.80
C ALA A 33 1.45 -18.03 -30.16
N ALA A 34 2.29 -18.35 -29.16
CA ALA A 34 3.64 -18.86 -29.38
C ALA A 34 3.63 -20.25 -30.03
N VAL A 35 2.74 -21.16 -29.59
CA VAL A 35 2.58 -22.47 -30.25
C VAL A 35 2.10 -22.30 -31.69
N ALA A 36 1.10 -21.45 -31.93
CA ALA A 36 0.59 -21.19 -33.29
C ALA A 36 1.67 -20.58 -34.21
N LEU A 37 2.48 -19.66 -33.69
CA LEU A 37 3.59 -19.08 -34.45
C LEU A 37 4.63 -20.15 -34.81
N PHE A 38 4.98 -21.01 -33.85
CA PHE A 38 5.91 -22.10 -34.07
C PHE A 38 5.39 -23.08 -35.14
N THR A 39 4.13 -23.49 -35.09
CA THR A 39 3.56 -24.43 -36.08
C THR A 39 3.53 -23.83 -37.49
N VAL A 40 3.24 -22.54 -37.64
CA VAL A 40 3.27 -21.86 -38.96
C VAL A 40 4.69 -21.78 -39.51
N ILE A 41 5.68 -21.41 -38.69
CA ILE A 41 7.08 -21.31 -39.12
C ILE A 41 7.63 -22.69 -39.47
N ALA A 42 7.38 -23.70 -38.63
CA ALA A 42 7.80 -25.07 -38.88
C ALA A 42 7.14 -25.65 -40.14
N GLY A 43 5.85 -25.41 -40.35
CA GLY A 43 5.11 -25.85 -41.53
C GLY A 43 5.68 -25.28 -42.83
N ARG A 44 6.00 -23.97 -42.86
CA ARG A 44 6.63 -23.34 -44.04
C ARG A 44 7.99 -23.94 -44.37
N ARG A 45 8.83 -24.14 -43.34
CA ARG A 45 10.17 -24.74 -43.53
C ARG A 45 10.11 -26.19 -43.97
N LEU A 46 9.14 -26.96 -43.49
CA LEU A 46 8.97 -28.35 -43.89
C LEU A 46 8.52 -28.46 -45.35
N GLN A 47 7.67 -27.53 -45.82
CA GLN A 47 7.29 -27.42 -47.23
C GLN A 47 8.50 -27.08 -48.13
N ASP A 48 9.31 -26.09 -47.76
CA ASP A 48 10.51 -25.72 -48.54
C ASP A 48 11.49 -26.90 -48.75
N VAL A 49 11.58 -27.79 -47.75
CA VAL A 49 12.47 -28.95 -47.77
C VAL A 49 11.84 -30.15 -48.50
N LEU A 50 10.53 -30.39 -48.35
CA LEU A 50 9.83 -31.45 -49.10
C LEU A 50 9.80 -31.19 -50.62
N TYR A 51 9.76 -29.92 -51.03
CA TYR A 51 9.74 -29.53 -52.45
C TYR A 51 11.13 -29.25 -53.04
N SER A 52 12.21 -29.42 -52.26
CA SER A 52 13.58 -29.33 -52.77
C SER A 52 14.07 -30.70 -53.30
N PRO A 53 14.43 -30.83 -54.58
CA PRO A 53 14.77 -32.13 -55.20
C PRO A 53 16.13 -32.72 -54.80
N HIS A 54 16.83 -32.17 -53.81
CA HIS A 54 18.14 -32.65 -53.35
C HIS A 54 18.05 -33.10 -51.88
N ILE A 55 17.68 -34.37 -51.67
CA ILE A 55 17.58 -34.96 -50.34
C ILE A 55 18.97 -35.42 -49.87
N SER A 56 19.60 -34.66 -48.98
CA SER A 56 20.52 -35.23 -47.99
C SER A 56 19.74 -35.42 -46.69
N ILE A 57 19.77 -36.63 -46.14
CA ILE A 57 19.15 -36.97 -44.85
C ILE A 57 19.86 -36.15 -43.76
N GLN A 58 19.36 -34.96 -43.46
CA GLN A 58 19.64 -34.24 -42.22
C GLN A 58 18.57 -34.62 -41.21
N SER A 59 18.96 -34.76 -39.94
CA SER A 59 17.99 -35.12 -38.91
C SER A 59 16.91 -34.03 -38.80
N SER A 60 15.65 -34.43 -38.62
CA SER A 60 14.52 -33.49 -38.49
C SER A 60 14.73 -32.46 -37.37
N VAL A 61 15.54 -32.81 -36.37
CA VAL A 61 15.92 -31.93 -35.26
C VAL A 61 16.89 -30.85 -35.73
N GLU A 62 17.94 -31.17 -36.48
CA GLU A 62 18.91 -30.17 -37.00
C GLU A 62 18.26 -29.18 -37.96
N LEU A 63 17.26 -29.64 -38.73
CA LEU A 63 16.52 -28.79 -39.65
C LEU A 63 15.58 -27.80 -38.92
N LEU A 64 14.89 -28.28 -37.88
CA LEU A 64 13.86 -27.50 -37.17
C LEU A 64 14.43 -26.67 -36.02
N MET A 65 15.56 -27.06 -35.41
CA MET A 65 16.16 -26.39 -34.25
C MET A 65 16.45 -24.89 -34.46
N PRO A 66 17.10 -24.46 -35.57
CA PRO A 66 17.37 -23.03 -35.80
C PRO A 66 16.08 -22.22 -35.92
N SER A 67 15.07 -22.78 -36.58
CA SER A 67 13.76 -22.17 -36.75
C SER A 67 12.97 -22.11 -35.44
N ALA A 68 13.07 -23.16 -34.61
CA ALA A 68 12.49 -23.22 -33.27
C ALA A 68 13.09 -22.17 -32.35
N LEU A 69 14.42 -21.99 -32.42
CA LEU A 69 15.14 -21.00 -31.63
C LEU A 69 14.79 -19.58 -32.07
N GLN A 70 14.70 -19.31 -33.38
CA GLN A 70 14.25 -18.02 -33.90
C GLN A 70 12.82 -17.68 -33.48
N ALA A 71 11.91 -18.65 -33.57
CA ALA A 71 10.53 -18.49 -33.12
C ALA A 71 10.45 -18.21 -31.61
N HIS A 72 11.18 -18.97 -30.80
CA HIS A 72 11.23 -18.75 -29.34
C HIS A 72 11.84 -17.39 -28.98
N LEU A 73 12.93 -16.98 -29.64
CA LEU A 73 13.56 -15.70 -29.37
C LEU A 73 12.62 -14.54 -29.71
N LEU A 74 11.94 -14.61 -30.85
CA LEU A 74 10.94 -13.62 -31.24
C LEU A 74 9.77 -13.58 -30.26
N SER A 75 9.24 -14.74 -29.89
CA SER A 75 8.18 -14.84 -28.89
C SER A 75 8.63 -14.30 -27.53
N PHE A 76 9.86 -14.58 -27.10
CA PHE A 76 10.39 -14.09 -25.84
C PHE A 76 10.47 -12.56 -25.81
N VAL A 77 11.02 -11.95 -26.86
CA VAL A 77 11.14 -10.49 -26.96
C VAL A 77 9.76 -9.82 -26.95
N LEU A 78 8.81 -10.34 -27.72
CA LEU A 78 7.47 -9.77 -27.78
C LEU A 78 6.73 -9.94 -26.44
N PHE A 79 6.83 -11.11 -25.79
CA PHE A 79 6.26 -11.32 -24.47
C PHE A 79 6.86 -10.38 -23.43
N GLY A 80 8.19 -10.26 -23.44
CA GLY A 80 8.92 -9.37 -22.55
C GLY A 80 8.46 -7.92 -22.70
N ALA A 81 8.22 -7.46 -23.93
CA ALA A 81 7.68 -6.13 -24.18
C ALA A 81 6.27 -5.95 -23.60
N VAL A 82 5.36 -6.92 -23.82
CA VAL A 82 3.99 -6.89 -23.27
C VAL A 82 4.03 -6.90 -21.73
N LEU A 83 4.85 -7.77 -21.14
CA LEU A 83 5.01 -7.88 -19.69
C LEU A 83 5.57 -6.60 -19.09
N PHE A 84 6.58 -5.99 -19.73
CA PHE A 84 7.15 -4.72 -19.31
C PHE A 84 6.11 -3.60 -19.30
N LEU A 85 5.27 -3.51 -20.34
CA LEU A 85 4.19 -2.52 -20.41
C LEU A 85 3.15 -2.75 -19.31
N ALA A 86 2.75 -4.01 -19.08
CA ALA A 86 1.80 -4.37 -18.02
C ALA A 86 2.35 -4.00 -16.63
N LEU A 87 3.62 -4.32 -16.36
CA LEU A 87 4.26 -4.03 -15.08
C LEU A 87 4.44 -2.53 -14.85
N ARG A 88 4.79 -1.78 -15.90
CA ARG A 88 4.86 -0.32 -15.88
C ARG A 88 3.49 0.31 -15.58
N ALA A 89 2.41 -0.21 -16.16
CA ALA A 89 1.06 0.26 -15.88
C ALA A 89 0.66 0.00 -14.43
N LEU A 90 0.97 -1.21 -13.92
CA LEU A 90 0.75 -1.58 -12.52
C LEU A 90 1.50 -0.64 -11.57
N TRP A 91 2.79 -0.40 -11.85
CA TRP A 91 3.64 0.47 -11.03
C TRP A 91 3.07 1.89 -10.93
N LYS A 92 2.60 2.47 -12.05
CA LYS A 92 1.97 3.79 -12.03
C LYS A 92 0.73 3.83 -11.15
N ARG A 93 -0.09 2.77 -11.19
CA ARG A 93 -1.33 2.67 -10.41
C ARG A 93 -1.08 2.54 -8.91
N LEU A 94 0.05 1.93 -8.51
CA LEU A 94 0.42 1.73 -7.10
C LEU A 94 1.26 2.88 -6.52
N SER A 95 2.18 3.44 -7.30
CA SER A 95 3.14 4.44 -6.81
C SER A 95 2.49 5.76 -6.40
N LEU A 96 1.46 6.21 -7.11
CA LEU A 96 0.73 7.44 -6.81
C LEU A 96 0.03 7.41 -5.44
N PRO A 97 -0.85 6.44 -5.14
CA PRO A 97 -1.51 6.38 -3.84
C PRO A 97 -0.50 6.14 -2.70
N LEU A 98 0.53 5.32 -2.91
CA LEU A 98 1.59 5.12 -1.91
C LEU A 98 2.37 6.41 -1.62
N TYR A 99 2.66 7.22 -2.63
CA TYR A 99 3.32 8.50 -2.45
C TYR A 99 2.43 9.48 -1.67
N SER A 100 1.12 9.50 -1.95
CA SER A 100 0.16 10.30 -1.18
C SER A 100 0.11 9.88 0.29
N LEU A 101 -0.05 8.58 0.56
CA LEU A 101 -0.05 8.05 1.93
C LEU A 101 1.24 8.37 2.68
N LYS A 102 2.41 8.24 2.02
CA LYS A 102 3.70 8.61 2.62
C LYS A 102 3.71 10.09 3.03
N LYS A 103 3.19 10.98 2.18
CA LYS A 103 3.10 12.41 2.48
C LYS A 103 2.16 12.66 3.66
N ASP A 104 1.05 11.96 3.73
CA ASP A 104 0.06 12.09 4.81
C ASP A 104 0.62 11.61 6.15
N ILE A 105 1.31 10.47 6.16
CA ILE A 105 2.02 9.97 7.34
C ILE A 105 3.08 10.99 7.80
N ALA A 106 3.84 11.58 6.88
CA ALA A 106 4.83 12.60 7.22
C ALA A 106 4.17 13.87 7.81
N ARG A 107 3.00 14.26 7.32
CA ARG A 107 2.22 15.38 7.89
C ARG A 107 1.74 15.08 9.31
N ILE A 108 1.19 13.89 9.53
CA ILE A 108 0.77 13.43 10.87
C ILE A 108 1.97 13.40 11.83
N ALA A 109 3.11 12.88 11.38
CA ALA A 109 4.34 12.83 12.16
C ALA A 109 4.87 14.22 12.50
N ALA A 110 4.65 15.22 11.64
CA ALA A 110 4.98 16.62 11.90
C ALA A 110 3.96 17.32 12.83
N GLY A 111 2.90 16.64 13.24
CA GLY A 111 1.89 17.16 14.16
C GLY A 111 0.66 17.80 13.48
N ASP A 112 0.55 17.74 12.15
CA ASP A 112 -0.69 18.13 11.46
C ASP A 112 -1.73 17.02 11.59
N LEU A 113 -2.63 17.20 12.55
CA LEU A 113 -3.77 16.30 12.79
C LEU A 113 -5.09 16.89 12.25
N VAL A 114 -5.05 18.06 11.61
CA VAL A 114 -6.23 18.74 11.09
C VAL A 114 -6.55 18.22 9.69
N SER A 115 -5.52 18.10 8.85
CA SER A 115 -5.65 17.53 7.51
C SER A 115 -6.11 16.07 7.58
N GLY A 116 -7.12 15.70 6.81
CA GLY A 116 -7.56 14.31 6.66
C GLY A 116 -6.57 13.48 5.84
N VAL A 117 -6.61 12.17 6.05
CA VAL A 117 -5.99 11.18 5.16
C VAL A 117 -7.08 10.64 4.25
N SER A 118 -6.94 10.85 2.94
CA SER A 118 -7.86 10.28 1.97
C SER A 118 -7.16 10.02 0.64
N LEU A 119 -7.57 8.93 0.00
CA LEU A 119 -7.22 8.60 -1.37
C LEU A 119 -8.44 8.79 -2.27
N ARG A 120 -8.23 8.91 -3.58
CA ARG A 120 -9.36 9.07 -4.53
C ARG A 120 -10.14 7.76 -4.65
N GLU A 121 -11.45 7.87 -4.81
CA GLU A 121 -12.31 6.70 -4.96
C GLU A 121 -11.84 5.80 -6.11
N GLY A 122 -11.75 4.49 -5.86
CA GLY A 122 -11.21 3.50 -6.80
C GLY A 122 -9.68 3.40 -6.87
N GLU A 123 -8.94 4.21 -6.12
CA GLU A 123 -7.50 3.98 -5.89
C GLU A 123 -7.28 2.77 -4.97
N GLU A 124 -6.12 2.15 -5.13
CA GLU A 124 -5.70 1.05 -4.25
C GLU A 124 -5.38 1.60 -2.84
N PHE A 125 -5.44 0.74 -1.82
CA PHE A 125 -5.12 1.08 -0.42
C PHE A 125 -6.11 2.01 0.31
N GLN A 126 -7.37 2.09 -0.15
CA GLN A 126 -8.44 2.84 0.54
C GLN A 126 -8.62 2.43 2.01
N ASP A 127 -8.61 1.12 2.28
CA ASP A 127 -8.74 0.60 3.65
C ASP A 127 -7.62 1.11 4.56
N LEU A 128 -6.38 1.15 4.03
CA LEU A 128 -5.23 1.70 4.75
C LEU A 128 -5.36 3.21 4.97
N ALA A 129 -5.87 3.96 3.98
CA ALA A 129 -6.14 5.38 4.14
C ALA A 129 -7.17 5.63 5.26
N PHE A 130 -8.23 4.82 5.30
CA PHE A 130 -9.26 4.87 6.33
C PHE A 130 -8.69 4.56 7.73
N GLU A 131 -7.89 3.51 7.87
CA GLU A 131 -7.23 3.17 9.14
C GLU A 131 -6.26 4.26 9.61
N LEU A 132 -5.47 4.85 8.68
CA LEU A 132 -4.58 5.97 8.99
C LEU A 132 -5.34 7.22 9.41
N ASP A 133 -6.49 7.51 8.79
CA ASP A 133 -7.34 8.62 9.21
C ASP A 133 -7.92 8.37 10.61
N GLY A 134 -8.33 7.12 10.89
CA GLY A 134 -8.76 6.68 12.22
C GLY A 134 -7.67 6.89 13.27
N MET A 135 -6.43 6.49 12.98
CA MET A 135 -5.28 6.74 13.83
C MET A 135 -5.09 8.24 14.08
N ARG A 136 -5.04 9.05 13.03
CA ARG A 136 -4.93 10.52 13.12
C ARG A 136 -6.04 11.11 14.02
N ASN A 137 -7.29 10.71 13.82
CA ASN A 137 -8.43 11.16 14.63
C ASN A 137 -8.26 10.78 16.10
N GLY A 138 -7.78 9.56 16.37
CA GLY A 138 -7.44 9.10 17.71
C GLY A 138 -6.38 9.98 18.37
N LEU A 139 -5.29 10.29 17.65
CA LEU A 139 -4.26 11.22 18.15
C LEU A 139 -4.86 12.61 18.41
N ARG A 140 -5.64 13.15 17.47
CA ARG A 140 -6.25 14.49 17.58
C ARG A 140 -7.13 14.59 18.83
N SER A 141 -7.97 13.59 19.06
CA SER A 141 -8.84 13.54 20.24
C SER A 141 -8.05 13.54 21.54
N ARG A 142 -7.01 12.70 21.63
CA ARG A 142 -6.13 12.63 22.80
C ARG A 142 -5.40 13.95 23.06
N PHE A 143 -4.84 14.60 22.03
CA PHE A 143 -4.20 15.90 22.17
C PHE A 143 -5.18 17.01 22.56
N SER A 144 -6.40 16.98 22.03
CA SER A 144 -7.45 17.93 22.40
C SER A 144 -7.83 17.81 23.88
N LEU A 145 -8.01 16.59 24.36
CA LEU A 145 -8.30 16.31 25.77
C LEU A 145 -7.14 16.75 26.68
N LEU A 146 -5.90 16.51 26.27
CA LEU A 146 -4.72 16.96 27.01
C LEU A 146 -4.66 18.50 27.10
N LYS A 147 -4.96 19.19 26.00
CA LYS A 147 -5.02 20.65 25.94
C LYS A 147 -6.10 21.19 26.87
N GLU A 148 -7.29 20.60 26.88
CA GLU A 148 -8.39 20.97 27.78
C GLU A 148 -8.00 20.82 29.25
N ARG A 149 -7.42 19.67 29.63
CA ARG A 149 -6.95 19.42 31.01
C ARG A 149 -5.85 20.41 31.43
N ARG A 150 -4.93 20.74 30.52
CA ARG A 150 -3.90 21.77 30.76
C ARG A 150 -4.53 23.15 30.99
N THR A 151 -5.51 23.54 30.19
CA THR A 151 -6.23 24.82 30.36
C THR A 151 -6.93 24.86 31.72
N ALA A 152 -7.68 23.81 32.08
CA ALA A 152 -8.37 23.73 33.37
C ALA A 152 -7.40 23.83 34.57
N LEU A 153 -6.24 23.17 34.48
CA LEU A 153 -5.19 23.30 35.51
C LEU A 153 -4.65 24.74 35.57
N SER A 154 -4.35 25.35 34.42
CA SER A 154 -3.85 26.72 34.35
C SER A 154 -4.85 27.74 34.93
N GLU A 155 -6.16 27.53 34.72
CA GLU A 155 -7.22 28.36 35.28
C GLU A 155 -7.33 28.19 36.80
N ALA A 156 -7.33 26.94 37.30
CA ALA A 156 -7.35 26.66 38.72
C ALA A 156 -6.15 27.27 39.46
N VAL A 157 -4.95 27.20 38.87
CA VAL A 157 -3.73 27.82 39.42
C VAL A 157 -3.88 29.34 39.48
N ARG A 158 -4.37 29.98 38.40
CA ARG A 158 -4.61 31.43 38.36
C ARG A 158 -5.67 31.89 39.37
N GLU A 159 -6.68 31.07 39.65
CA GLU A 159 -7.67 31.38 40.68
C GLU A 159 -7.08 31.29 42.09
N LEU A 160 -6.30 30.25 42.36
CA LEU A 160 -5.62 30.07 43.63
C LEU A 160 -4.63 31.22 43.88
N GLU A 161 -3.81 31.57 42.89
CA GLU A 161 -2.91 32.73 42.97
C GLU A 161 -3.68 34.00 43.33
N ARG A 162 -4.74 34.34 42.58
CA ARG A 162 -5.57 35.53 42.88
C ARG A 162 -6.12 35.53 44.30
N ALA A 163 -6.49 34.39 44.85
CA ALA A 163 -7.00 34.27 46.21
C ALA A 163 -5.90 34.42 47.28
N VAL A 164 -4.72 33.85 47.01
CA VAL A 164 -3.52 34.02 47.86
C VAL A 164 -3.12 35.49 47.92
N TRP A 165 -3.08 36.19 46.78
CA TRP A 165 -2.78 37.62 46.71
C TRP A 165 -3.78 38.49 47.48
N LYS A 166 -5.06 38.07 47.56
CA LYS A 166 -6.09 38.74 48.36
C LYS A 166 -6.07 38.37 49.85
N GLY A 167 -5.15 37.50 50.27
CA GLY A 167 -5.02 37.04 51.66
C GLY A 167 -6.12 36.09 52.13
N THR A 168 -6.96 35.57 51.22
CA THR A 168 -8.07 34.66 51.52
C THR A 168 -8.03 33.39 50.66
N PRO A 169 -6.94 32.60 50.69
CA PRO A 169 -6.91 31.32 49.99
C PRO A 169 -7.92 30.36 50.61
N SER A 170 -8.79 29.75 49.79
CA SER A 170 -9.76 28.77 50.27
C SER A 170 -9.27 27.33 50.05
N LEU A 171 -9.61 26.43 50.99
CA LEU A 171 -9.36 24.99 50.83
C LEU A 171 -9.99 24.42 49.55
N ALA A 172 -11.09 25.02 49.09
CA ALA A 172 -11.76 24.62 47.85
C ALA A 172 -10.90 24.91 46.61
N GLN A 173 -10.19 26.05 46.58
CA GLN A 173 -9.30 26.42 45.47
C GLN A 173 -8.05 25.52 45.42
N ALA A 174 -7.46 25.22 46.58
CA ALA A 174 -6.34 24.27 46.67
C ALA A 174 -6.76 22.84 46.24
N ALA A 175 -7.96 22.40 46.63
CA ALA A 175 -8.53 21.12 46.20
C ALA A 175 -8.80 21.09 44.68
N ALA A 176 -9.25 22.20 44.09
CA ALA A 176 -9.48 22.30 42.65
C ALA A 176 -8.18 22.14 41.84
N VAL A 177 -7.08 22.79 42.26
CA VAL A 177 -5.75 22.62 41.64
C VAL A 177 -5.27 21.18 41.76
N LYS A 178 -5.38 20.58 42.96
CA LYS A 178 -5.00 19.17 43.18
C LYS A 178 -5.77 18.23 42.25
N LYS A 179 -7.09 18.40 42.16
CA LYS A 179 -7.96 17.60 41.28
C LYS A 179 -7.58 17.76 39.80
N ALA A 180 -7.34 18.98 39.34
CA ALA A 180 -6.93 19.25 37.96
C ALA A 180 -5.54 18.64 37.65
N ALA A 181 -4.62 18.66 38.61
CA ALA A 181 -3.30 18.04 38.48
C ALA A 181 -3.39 16.51 38.42
N GLU A 182 -4.25 15.88 39.23
CA GLU A 182 -4.51 14.44 39.19
C GLU A 182 -5.13 14.01 37.85
N GLN A 183 -6.08 14.78 37.33
CA GLN A 183 -6.67 14.54 36.01
C GLN A 183 -5.66 14.68 34.88
N LEU A 184 -4.76 15.66 34.93
CA LEU A 184 -3.70 15.81 33.94
C LEU A 184 -2.72 14.62 34.02
N ARG A 185 -2.29 14.25 35.23
CA ARG A 185 -1.38 13.12 35.46
C ARG A 185 -1.97 11.81 34.95
N GLY A 186 -3.20 11.48 35.33
CA GLY A 186 -3.86 10.27 34.82
C GLY A 186 -4.09 10.29 33.30
N GLY A 187 -4.16 11.48 32.68
CA GLY A 187 -4.16 11.62 31.23
C GLY A 187 -2.82 11.26 30.60
N LEU A 188 -1.72 11.73 31.19
CA LEU A 188 -0.35 11.45 30.73
C LEU A 188 0.03 9.98 30.90
N ASP A 189 -0.37 9.34 32.01
CA ASP A 189 -0.15 7.91 32.25
C ASP A 189 -0.82 7.07 31.13
N GLY A 190 -1.96 7.52 30.62
CA GLY A 190 -2.66 6.91 29.48
C GLY A 190 -1.99 7.06 28.11
N PHE A 191 -0.94 7.89 27.98
CA PHE A 191 -0.10 7.98 26.78
C PHE A 191 1.12 7.05 26.82
N SER A 192 1.49 6.53 28.01
CA SER A 192 2.73 5.77 28.19
C SER A 192 2.54 4.25 28.11
N ASN A 193 1.30 3.77 27.93
CA ASN A 193 0.92 2.38 27.65
C ASN A 193 0.48 2.24 26.19
#